data_AF-V9KTZ5-F1
#
_entry.id   AF-V9KTZ5-F1
#
_cell.length_a   1.000
_cell.length_b   1.000
_cell.length_c   1.000
_cell.angle_alpha   90.00
_cell.angle_beta   90.00
_cell.angle_gamma   90.00
#
_symmetry.space_group_name_H-M   'P 1'
#
loop_
_entity.id
_entity.type
_entity.pdbx_description
1 polymer ?
#
loop_
_entity_poly.entity_id
_entity_poly.type
_entity_poly.pdbx_seq_one_letter_code
_entity_poly.pdbx_strand_id
1 'polypeptide(L)'
;LCAMYKRGLVQVWSLEQPDWHCKIDEGSAGLVASRWSPDGRHVLNTTEFHLRITVWSLCTKSVSYIKYPKVCQHGMDFTKDGHYMALAERRDCKDYISIFVCSEWQLLRHFDTETQDLAGIEWSPNSCVLAVWDSCLEYKILLYSLDGRLLSIYSAYEWSLGVKSVAWSPSSQFLALGSYDEKVRILNHVTWKKIAEFEHPPNISNSKSVIYKEVDTRPTLGNDGLSLPPIGTAGCSLFSSHSKYEICQPPVQVPAVKPDPDRANPKLGVGLLAFSPDNRFLATRNDNMPNTVWIWDVQKLSQFVVLEQVSAVRSFQWDPCRARLAICTGSNKVYLWSPSGCLSVQVPIEGSFQVLSLFWHFNGNSLVLLSKDQMCVCYLETTEASKH
;
A
#
# COMPACT_ATOMS: atom_id res chain seq x y z
N LEU A 1 16.67 -10.60 5.71
CA LEU A 1 17.34 -9.40 6.25
C LEU A 1 16.64 -9.02 7.54
N CYS A 2 17.38 -8.81 8.63
CA CYS A 2 16.85 -8.29 9.88
C CYS A 2 17.64 -7.04 10.27
N ALA A 3 16.95 -5.93 10.52
CA ALA A 3 17.56 -4.67 10.95
C ALA A 3 17.23 -4.42 12.43
N MET A 4 18.27 -4.23 13.24
CA MET A 4 18.20 -3.87 14.65
C MET A 4 18.52 -2.39 14.80
N TYR A 5 17.55 -1.53 14.51
CA TYR A 5 17.71 -0.07 14.45
C TYR A 5 18.36 0.55 15.70
N LYS A 6 17.90 0.17 16.90
CA LYS A 6 18.46 0.65 18.18
C LYS A 6 19.94 0.29 18.40
N ARG A 7 20.45 -0.71 17.68
CA ARG A 7 21.84 -1.17 17.80
C ARG A 7 22.69 -0.77 16.59
N GLY A 8 22.12 -0.16 15.54
CA GLY A 8 22.85 0.15 14.31
C GLY A 8 23.29 -1.08 13.52
N LEU A 9 22.64 -2.24 13.72
CA LEU A 9 23.07 -3.51 13.16
C LEU A 9 22.09 -4.06 12.13
N VAL A 10 22.62 -4.62 11.06
CA VAL A 10 21.85 -5.36 10.06
C VAL A 10 22.46 -6.74 9.90
N GLN A 11 21.60 -7.76 9.90
CA GLN A 11 22.00 -9.14 9.70
C GLN A 11 21.30 -9.71 8.45
N VAL A 12 22.11 -10.40 7.65
CA VAL A 12 21.70 -11.04 6.40
C VAL A 12 21.96 -12.53 6.52
N TRP A 13 21.01 -13.34 6.08
CA TRP A 13 21.13 -14.80 5.98
C TRP A 13 20.73 -15.23 4.59
N SER A 14 21.34 -16.30 4.10
CA SER A 14 20.88 -16.99 2.90
C SER A 14 19.88 -18.08 3.28
N LEU A 15 18.79 -18.17 2.53
CA LEU A 15 17.82 -19.25 2.68
C LEU A 15 18.31 -20.55 2.01
N GLU A 16 19.18 -20.44 1.00
CA GLU A 16 19.74 -21.57 0.27
C GLU A 16 21.02 -22.11 0.93
N GLN A 17 21.79 -21.24 1.58
CA GLN A 17 23.06 -21.56 2.22
C GLN A 17 23.02 -21.16 3.70
N PRO A 18 22.56 -22.05 4.60
CA PRO A 18 22.38 -21.73 6.03
C PRO A 18 23.65 -21.25 6.74
N ASP A 19 24.82 -21.71 6.30
CA ASP A 19 26.11 -21.31 6.87
C ASP A 19 26.50 -19.87 6.50
N TRP A 20 26.00 -19.37 5.37
CA TRP A 20 26.29 -18.02 4.93
C TRP A 20 25.43 -17.01 5.70
N HIS A 21 26.12 -16.12 6.41
CA HIS A 21 25.51 -14.98 7.07
C HIS A 21 26.45 -13.77 7.02
N CYS A 22 25.85 -12.58 7.00
CA CYS A 22 26.58 -11.31 6.99
C CYS A 22 26.05 -10.42 8.12
N LYS A 23 26.96 -9.73 8.81
CA LYS A 23 26.66 -8.69 9.78
C LYS A 23 27.22 -7.37 9.27
N ILE A 24 26.35 -6.37 9.14
CA ILE A 24 26.69 -4.99 8.79
C ILE A 24 26.50 -4.15 10.05
N ASP A 25 27.50 -3.34 10.37
CA ASP A 25 27.53 -2.47 11.55
C ASP A 25 27.73 -1.03 11.07
N GLU A 26 26.71 -0.19 11.21
CA GLU A 26 26.81 1.26 10.89
C GLU A 26 27.56 2.05 11.98
N GLY A 27 27.94 1.38 13.08
CA GLY A 27 28.65 1.99 14.19
C GLY A 27 27.83 3.09 14.86
N SER A 28 28.51 4.18 15.24
CA SER A 28 27.91 5.31 15.96
C SER A 28 27.03 6.22 15.11
N ALA A 29 26.95 6.01 13.78
CA ALA A 29 26.09 6.81 12.91
C ALA A 29 24.59 6.48 13.08
N GLY A 30 24.27 5.38 13.76
CA GLY A 30 22.90 4.90 13.96
C GLY A 30 22.26 4.39 12.67
N LEU A 31 21.05 3.83 12.80
CA LEU A 31 20.33 3.21 11.68
C LEU A 31 18.83 3.46 11.81
N VAL A 32 18.22 4.04 10.78
CA VAL A 32 16.77 4.35 10.74
C VAL A 32 16.03 3.49 9.73
N ALA A 33 16.67 3.12 8.62
CA ALA A 33 16.07 2.27 7.60
C ALA A 33 17.10 1.37 6.94
N SER A 34 16.67 0.18 6.53
CA SER A 34 17.47 -0.75 5.73
C SER A 34 16.62 -1.35 4.62
N ARG A 35 17.17 -1.44 3.42
CA ARG A 35 16.50 -2.05 2.27
C ARG A 35 17.50 -2.79 1.38
N TRP A 36 17.03 -3.84 0.72
CA TRP A 36 17.74 -4.47 -0.38
C TRP A 36 17.77 -3.58 -1.62
N SER A 37 18.85 -3.63 -2.38
CA SER A 37 18.80 -3.30 -3.80
C SER A 37 17.98 -4.36 -4.56
N PRO A 38 17.38 -4.02 -5.71
CA PRO A 38 16.62 -4.97 -6.52
C PRO A 38 17.44 -6.17 -6.99
N ASP A 39 18.74 -6.01 -7.14
CA ASP A 39 19.64 -7.09 -7.57
C ASP A 39 20.00 -8.08 -6.44
N GLY A 40 19.57 -7.83 -5.20
CA GLY A 40 19.84 -8.70 -4.05
C GLY A 40 21.32 -8.79 -3.65
N ARG A 41 22.19 -7.95 -4.23
CA ARG A 41 23.64 -7.94 -3.96
C ARG A 41 24.09 -6.79 -3.08
N HIS A 42 23.24 -5.80 -2.88
CA HIS A 42 23.54 -4.63 -2.05
C HIS A 42 22.50 -4.41 -0.96
N VAL A 43 22.96 -3.87 0.17
CA VAL A 43 22.10 -3.41 1.27
C VAL A 43 22.30 -1.92 1.44
N LEU A 44 21.20 -1.18 1.39
CA LEU A 44 21.18 0.27 1.60
C LEU A 44 20.70 0.55 3.02
N ASN A 45 21.53 1.26 3.77
CA ASN A 45 21.26 1.67 5.14
C ASN A 45 21.17 3.18 5.21
N THR A 46 20.06 3.70 5.73
CA THR A 46 19.90 5.12 6.03
C THR A 46 20.30 5.35 7.47
N THR A 47 21.32 6.20 7.69
CA THR A 47 21.83 6.51 9.02
C THR A 47 20.86 7.39 9.81
N GLU A 48 21.11 7.54 11.10
CA GLU A 48 20.33 8.46 11.94
C GLU A 48 20.40 9.90 11.42
N PHE A 49 19.33 10.66 11.67
CA PHE A 49 19.11 12.01 11.14
C PHE A 49 19.19 12.13 9.60
N HIS A 50 19.12 11.02 8.86
CA HIS A 50 19.23 11.00 7.40
C HIS A 50 20.50 11.69 6.89
N LEU A 51 21.62 11.56 7.61
CA LEU A 51 22.89 12.16 7.21
C LEU A 51 23.37 11.60 5.86
N ARG A 52 23.21 10.30 5.65
CA ARG A 52 23.58 9.60 4.41
C ARG A 52 22.84 8.28 4.25
N ILE A 53 22.90 7.76 3.03
CA ILE A 53 22.65 6.34 2.74
C ILE A 53 24.01 5.68 2.51
N THR A 54 24.31 4.65 3.30
CA THR A 54 25.46 3.77 3.11
C THR A 54 25.03 2.57 2.29
N VAL A 55 25.71 2.30 1.18
CA VAL A 55 25.44 1.15 0.31
C VAL A 55 26.54 0.11 0.47
N TRP A 56 26.17 -1.08 0.95
CA TRP A 56 27.08 -2.20 1.20
C TRP A 56 26.96 -3.23 0.10
N SER A 57 28.06 -3.57 -0.56
CA SER A 57 28.10 -4.73 -1.45
C SER A 57 28.36 -6.01 -0.68
N LEU A 58 27.47 -6.99 -0.80
CA LEU A 58 27.63 -8.31 -0.18
C LEU A 58 28.60 -9.21 -0.96
N CYS A 59 28.87 -8.87 -2.22
CA CYS A 59 29.79 -9.61 -3.09
C CYS A 59 31.24 -9.15 -2.89
N THR A 60 31.50 -7.84 -3.02
CA THR A 60 32.86 -7.28 -3.00
C THR A 60 33.27 -6.74 -1.63
N LYS A 61 32.33 -6.62 -0.69
CA LYS A 61 32.51 -5.94 0.61
C LYS A 61 32.87 -4.46 0.48
N SER A 62 32.64 -3.85 -0.68
CA SER A 62 32.83 -2.42 -0.90
C SER A 62 31.68 -1.60 -0.29
N VAL A 63 31.97 -0.33 -0.01
CA VAL A 63 31.02 0.61 0.57
C VAL A 63 30.95 1.86 -0.31
N SER A 64 29.74 2.27 -0.67
CA SER A 64 29.47 3.53 -1.35
C SER A 64 28.63 4.44 -0.45
N TYR A 65 28.82 5.75 -0.55
CA TYR A 65 28.13 6.73 0.29
C TYR A 65 27.33 7.70 -0.56
N ILE A 66 26.03 7.79 -0.28
CA ILE A 66 25.11 8.72 -0.94
C ILE A 66 24.69 9.77 0.09
N LYS A 67 24.94 11.04 -0.24
CA LYS A 67 24.77 12.17 0.70
C LYS A 67 23.43 12.87 0.49
N TYR A 68 23.00 13.60 1.51
CA TYR A 68 21.85 14.50 1.49
C TYR A 68 20.47 13.85 1.21
N PRO A 69 20.21 12.59 1.63
CA PRO A 69 18.88 12.01 1.42
C PRO A 69 17.83 12.85 2.14
N LYS A 70 16.78 13.23 1.42
CA LYS A 70 15.66 13.97 2.00
C LYS A 70 14.82 13.05 2.88
N VAL A 71 14.35 13.58 4.01
CA VAL A 71 13.38 12.90 4.87
C VAL A 71 11.99 13.04 4.26
N CYS A 72 11.50 11.99 3.60
CA CYS A 72 10.12 11.91 3.12
C CYS A 72 9.67 10.44 2.98
N GLN A 73 8.36 10.20 2.90
CA GLN A 73 7.79 8.84 2.93
C GLN A 73 8.23 8.01 1.71
N HIS A 74 8.27 8.63 0.54
CA HIS A 74 8.65 8.00 -0.73
C HIS A 74 9.91 8.67 -1.30
N GLY A 75 10.97 8.77 -0.50
CA GLY A 75 12.19 9.49 -0.89
C GLY A 75 13.13 8.75 -1.82
N MET A 76 12.88 7.47 -2.13
CA MET A 76 13.79 6.66 -2.94
C MET A 76 13.03 5.52 -3.62
N ASP A 77 13.28 5.35 -4.91
CA ASP A 77 12.67 4.28 -5.70
C ASP A 77 13.62 3.76 -6.79
N PHE A 78 13.40 2.52 -7.21
CA PHE A 78 14.23 1.82 -8.20
C PHE A 78 13.45 1.59 -9.49
N THR A 79 14.16 1.60 -10.61
CA THR A 79 13.61 1.10 -11.87
C THR A 79 13.35 -0.41 -11.76
N LYS A 80 12.41 -0.91 -12.56
CA LYS A 80 11.98 -2.32 -12.51
C LYS A 80 13.10 -3.30 -12.87
N ASP A 81 14.02 -2.88 -13.73
CA ASP A 81 15.24 -3.62 -14.09
C ASP A 81 16.34 -3.55 -13.01
N GLY A 82 16.18 -2.67 -12.01
CA GLY A 82 17.15 -2.44 -10.95
C GLY A 82 18.42 -1.74 -11.41
N HIS A 83 18.47 -1.19 -12.63
CA HIS A 83 19.65 -0.51 -13.15
C HIS A 83 19.82 0.89 -12.57
N TYR A 84 18.71 1.57 -12.27
CA TYR A 84 18.73 2.93 -11.77
C TYR A 84 17.95 3.08 -10.47
N MET A 85 18.39 4.04 -9.66
CA MET A 85 17.71 4.45 -8.44
C MET A 85 17.52 5.96 -8.48
N ALA A 86 16.30 6.43 -8.23
CA ALA A 86 16.04 7.84 -7.99
C ALA A 86 16.02 8.09 -6.47
N LEU A 87 16.57 9.23 -6.06
CA LEU A 87 16.62 9.68 -4.68
C LEU A 87 16.17 11.15 -4.61
N ALA A 88 15.25 11.42 -3.70
CA ALA A 88 14.90 12.75 -3.26
C ALA A 88 15.99 13.29 -2.35
N GLU A 89 16.50 14.47 -2.67
CA GLU A 89 17.66 15.05 -2.04
C GLU A 89 17.35 16.48 -1.58
N ARG A 90 17.92 16.91 -0.44
CA ARG A 90 17.77 18.29 0.06
C ARG A 90 19.13 18.90 0.40
N ARG A 91 19.49 19.98 -0.29
CA ARG A 91 20.71 20.78 -0.03
C ARG A 91 20.34 22.25 0.06
N ASP A 92 20.90 22.95 1.05
CA ASP A 92 20.70 24.39 1.23
C ASP A 92 19.20 24.80 1.19
N CYS A 93 18.36 23.97 1.81
CA CYS A 93 16.89 24.10 1.83
C CYS A 93 16.18 24.04 0.46
N LYS A 94 16.87 23.56 -0.59
CA LYS A 94 16.29 23.29 -1.92
C LYS A 94 16.25 21.80 -2.21
N ASP A 95 15.19 21.38 -2.90
CA ASP A 95 14.98 19.99 -3.28
C ASP A 95 15.54 19.68 -4.66
N TYR A 96 16.17 18.51 -4.73
CA TYR A 96 16.77 17.95 -5.93
C TYR A 96 16.38 16.49 -6.10
N ILE A 97 16.53 16.01 -7.32
CA ILE A 97 16.42 14.59 -7.66
C ILE A 97 17.77 14.14 -8.16
N SER A 98 18.28 13.09 -7.53
CA SER A 98 19.53 12.43 -7.89
C SER A 98 19.23 11.03 -8.41
N ILE A 99 19.71 10.71 -9.61
CA ILE A 99 19.58 9.39 -10.24
C ILE A 99 20.94 8.71 -10.21
N PHE A 100 21.00 7.49 -9.70
CA PHE A 100 22.21 6.70 -9.56
C PHE A 100 22.16 5.44 -10.43
N VAL A 101 23.31 5.02 -10.96
CA VAL A 101 23.50 3.71 -11.58
C VAL A 101 23.78 2.70 -10.46
N CYS A 102 22.95 1.65 -10.33
CA CYS A 102 23.01 0.72 -9.20
C CYS A 102 24.18 -0.27 -9.25
N SER A 103 24.83 -0.44 -10.41
CA SER A 103 25.98 -1.36 -10.55
C SER A 103 27.19 -0.88 -9.75
N GLU A 104 27.46 0.42 -9.79
CA GLU A 104 28.63 1.06 -9.15
C GLU A 104 28.23 2.14 -8.15
N TRP A 105 26.93 2.41 -8.01
CA TRP A 105 26.37 3.47 -7.16
C TRP A 105 26.90 4.88 -7.51
N GLN A 106 27.14 5.12 -8.80
CA GLN A 106 27.61 6.40 -9.33
C GLN A 106 26.43 7.31 -9.68
N LEU A 107 26.62 8.61 -9.47
CA LEU A 107 25.63 9.63 -9.82
C LEU A 107 25.55 9.77 -11.35
N LEU A 108 24.37 9.52 -11.92
CA LEU A 108 24.08 9.68 -13.34
C LEU A 108 23.52 11.07 -13.64
N ARG A 109 22.55 11.52 -12.85
CA ARG A 109 21.87 12.81 -13.01
C ARG A 109 21.61 13.46 -11.67
N HIS A 110 21.63 14.77 -11.67
CA HIS A 110 21.25 15.61 -10.54
C HIS A 110 20.60 16.87 -11.11
N PHE A 111 19.36 17.12 -10.74
CA PHE A 111 18.59 18.26 -11.21
C PHE A 111 17.63 18.75 -10.14
N ASP A 112 17.27 20.03 -10.20
CA ASP A 112 16.28 20.60 -9.31
C ASP A 112 14.87 20.27 -9.77
N THR A 113 13.95 20.24 -8.80
CA THR A 113 12.53 20.08 -9.08
C THR A 113 11.79 21.37 -8.72
N GLU A 114 10.70 21.66 -9.42
CA GLU A 114 9.89 22.84 -9.15
C GLU A 114 8.85 22.61 -8.01
N THR A 115 9.11 21.65 -7.12
CA THR A 115 8.31 21.46 -5.90
C THR A 115 8.74 22.46 -4.83
N GLN A 116 7.82 22.91 -4.00
CA GLN A 116 8.12 23.66 -2.77
C GLN A 116 8.71 22.73 -1.70
N ASP A 117 8.11 21.56 -1.50
CA ASP A 117 8.57 20.56 -0.55
C ASP A 117 8.24 19.14 -1.06
N LEU A 118 9.12 18.56 -1.89
CA LEU A 118 9.01 17.22 -2.47
C LEU A 118 8.60 16.16 -1.41
N ALA A 119 7.41 15.58 -1.52
CA ALA A 119 6.92 14.57 -0.58
C ALA A 119 7.18 13.14 -1.04
N GLY A 120 7.32 12.90 -2.33
CA GLY A 120 7.68 11.59 -2.83
C GLY A 120 8.06 11.53 -4.30
N ILE A 121 8.67 10.40 -4.64
CA ILE A 121 9.06 9.99 -5.99
C ILE A 121 8.68 8.52 -6.22
N GLU A 122 8.30 8.18 -7.45
CA GLU A 122 7.98 6.81 -7.86
C GLU A 122 8.20 6.62 -9.37
N TRP A 123 8.97 5.60 -9.74
CA TRP A 123 9.15 5.19 -11.13
C TRP A 123 7.89 4.51 -11.64
N SER A 124 7.53 4.80 -12.89
CA SER A 124 6.54 4.03 -13.61
C SER A 124 7.01 2.57 -13.74
N PRO A 125 6.09 1.58 -13.73
CA PRO A 125 6.48 0.17 -13.82
C PRO A 125 7.26 -0.21 -15.10
N ASN A 126 7.14 0.56 -16.18
CA ASN A 126 7.94 0.43 -17.40
C ASN A 126 9.29 1.15 -17.35
N SER A 127 9.63 1.81 -16.23
CA SER A 127 10.88 2.54 -15.97
C SER A 127 11.15 3.72 -16.92
N CYS A 128 10.13 4.21 -17.63
CA CYS A 128 10.29 5.31 -18.58
C CYS A 128 10.10 6.69 -17.94
N VAL A 129 9.30 6.79 -16.88
CA VAL A 129 8.87 8.08 -16.31
C VAL A 129 8.96 8.03 -14.80
N LEU A 130 9.48 9.09 -14.20
CA LEU A 130 9.52 9.32 -12.77
C LEU A 130 8.40 10.29 -12.39
N ALA A 131 7.44 9.86 -11.59
CA ALA A 131 6.49 10.75 -10.93
C ALA A 131 7.13 11.34 -9.68
N VAL A 132 6.93 12.64 -9.48
CA VAL A 132 7.41 13.43 -8.35
C VAL A 132 6.24 14.26 -7.88
N TRP A 133 6.00 14.33 -6.58
CA TRP A 133 4.90 15.14 -6.05
C TRP A 133 5.32 15.99 -4.89
N ASP A 134 4.66 17.14 -4.80
CA ASP A 134 4.85 18.10 -3.72
C ASP A 134 4.17 17.63 -2.42
N SER A 135 4.43 18.38 -1.36
CA SER A 135 3.75 18.22 -0.07
C SER A 135 2.25 18.35 -0.20
N CYS A 136 1.53 17.89 0.82
CA CYS A 136 0.08 18.02 0.88
C CYS A 136 -0.42 19.47 0.87
N LEU A 137 0.45 20.47 0.95
CA LEU A 137 0.09 21.89 0.89
C LEU A 137 -0.10 22.39 -0.55
N GLU A 138 0.44 21.67 -1.54
CA GLU A 138 0.40 22.06 -2.96
C GLU A 138 -0.10 20.90 -3.82
N TYR A 139 -1.01 21.17 -4.76
CA TYR A 139 -1.43 20.17 -5.73
C TYR A 139 -0.50 20.22 -6.94
N LYS A 140 0.68 19.60 -6.82
CA LYS A 140 1.63 19.52 -7.94
C LYS A 140 2.21 18.12 -8.10
N ILE A 141 2.01 17.55 -9.29
CA ILE A 141 2.69 16.35 -9.77
C ILE A 141 3.57 16.76 -10.94
N LEU A 142 4.84 16.38 -10.90
CA LEU A 142 5.80 16.57 -11.97
C LEU A 142 6.23 15.20 -12.49
N LEU A 143 6.40 15.12 -13.81
CA LEU A 143 6.75 13.89 -14.50
C LEU A 143 8.04 14.12 -15.26
N TYR A 144 9.07 13.33 -14.95
CA TYR A 144 10.39 13.45 -15.54
C TYR A 144 10.74 12.19 -16.34
N SER A 145 11.52 12.35 -17.40
CA SER A 145 12.24 11.23 -18.02
C SER A 145 13.54 10.94 -17.26
N LEU A 146 14.12 9.77 -17.52
CA LEU A 146 15.38 9.32 -16.92
C LEU A 146 16.56 10.28 -17.13
N ASP A 147 16.55 11.05 -18.22
CA ASP A 147 17.59 12.06 -18.51
C ASP A 147 17.46 13.35 -17.68
N GLY A 148 16.37 13.50 -16.90
CA GLY A 148 16.06 14.66 -16.07
C GLY A 148 15.17 15.71 -16.76
N ARG A 149 14.70 15.45 -17.99
CA ARG A 149 13.79 16.38 -18.67
C ARG A 149 12.40 16.32 -18.05
N LEU A 150 11.85 17.50 -17.76
CA LEU A 150 10.45 17.65 -17.36
C LEU A 150 9.53 17.38 -18.55
N LEU A 151 8.70 16.34 -18.44
CA LEU A 151 7.74 15.91 -19.45
C LEU A 151 6.40 16.64 -19.29
N SER A 152 5.91 16.77 -18.05
CA SER A 152 4.64 17.42 -17.76
C SER A 152 4.55 17.85 -16.29
N ILE A 153 3.70 18.86 -16.05
CA ILE A 153 3.25 19.27 -14.73
C ILE A 153 1.73 19.13 -14.71
N TYR A 154 1.21 18.45 -13.70
CA TYR A 154 -0.23 18.35 -13.46
C TYR A 154 -0.59 19.01 -12.13
N SER A 155 -1.59 19.89 -12.21
CA SER A 155 -2.26 20.48 -11.05
C SER A 155 -3.78 20.47 -11.29
N ALA A 156 -4.55 20.03 -10.30
CA ALA A 156 -6.01 20.01 -10.41
C ALA A 156 -6.63 21.37 -10.03
N TYR A 157 -6.00 22.08 -9.12
CA TYR A 157 -6.42 23.37 -8.58
C TYR A 157 -5.24 24.03 -7.85
N GLU A 158 -5.33 25.34 -7.65
CA GLU A 158 -4.37 26.12 -6.89
C GLU A 158 -4.94 26.43 -5.49
N TRP A 159 -4.06 26.56 -4.48
CA TRP A 159 -4.41 27.06 -3.13
C TRP A 159 -5.35 26.18 -2.29
N SER A 160 -5.14 24.86 -2.29
CA SER A 160 -5.81 23.92 -1.40
C SER A 160 -4.94 22.68 -1.16
N LEU A 161 -5.32 21.85 -0.20
CA LEU A 161 -4.59 20.63 0.10
C LEU A 161 -4.49 19.73 -1.15
N GLY A 162 -3.27 19.30 -1.41
CA GLY A 162 -2.87 18.66 -2.66
C GLY A 162 -3.12 17.16 -2.70
N VAL A 163 -2.06 16.44 -3.07
CA VAL A 163 -2.07 15.00 -3.29
C VAL A 163 -1.76 14.28 -1.98
N LYS A 164 -2.51 13.20 -1.71
CA LYS A 164 -2.38 12.39 -0.51
C LYS A 164 -1.81 11.01 -0.80
N SER A 165 -2.21 10.41 -1.91
CA SER A 165 -1.72 9.10 -2.35
C SER A 165 -1.51 9.11 -3.85
N VAL A 166 -0.47 8.43 -4.31
CA VAL A 166 -0.15 8.23 -5.72
C VAL A 166 0.02 6.74 -5.96
N ALA A 167 -0.43 6.24 -7.11
CA ALA A 167 -0.03 4.91 -7.56
C ALA A 167 -0.05 4.79 -9.09
N TRP A 168 0.95 4.13 -9.63
CA TRP A 168 0.97 3.72 -11.02
C TRP A 168 0.08 2.50 -11.28
N SER A 169 -0.55 2.45 -12.47
CA SER A 169 -1.11 1.19 -12.96
C SER A 169 0.03 0.22 -13.33
N PRO A 170 -0.11 -1.10 -13.09
CA PRO A 170 0.90 -2.08 -13.49
C PRO A 170 1.30 -2.03 -14.97
N SER A 171 0.39 -1.60 -15.86
CA SER A 171 0.63 -1.39 -17.29
C SER A 171 1.40 -0.10 -17.60
N SER A 172 1.64 0.76 -16.62
CA SER A 172 2.18 2.13 -16.76
C SER A 172 1.34 3.07 -17.63
N GLN A 173 0.11 2.69 -17.98
CA GLN A 173 -0.75 3.50 -18.84
C GLN A 173 -1.47 4.61 -18.08
N PHE A 174 -1.65 4.42 -16.77
CA PHE A 174 -2.38 5.33 -15.91
C PHE A 174 -1.59 5.66 -14.64
N LEU A 175 -1.75 6.91 -14.19
CA LEU A 175 -1.31 7.36 -12.87
C LEU A 175 -2.55 7.81 -12.11
N ALA A 176 -2.79 7.22 -10.94
CA ALA A 176 -3.92 7.57 -10.10
C ALA A 176 -3.48 8.43 -8.92
N LEU A 177 -4.21 9.52 -8.72
CA LEU A 177 -3.94 10.53 -7.70
C LEU A 177 -5.11 10.59 -6.75
N GLY A 178 -4.90 10.16 -5.51
CA GLY A 178 -5.82 10.35 -4.40
C GLY A 178 -5.57 11.68 -3.72
N SER A 179 -6.59 12.51 -3.62
CA SER A 179 -6.47 13.92 -3.24
C SER A 179 -7.15 14.20 -1.89
N TYR A 180 -6.78 15.31 -1.27
CA TYR A 180 -7.42 15.76 -0.02
C TYR A 180 -8.86 16.26 -0.22
N ASP A 181 -9.25 16.60 -1.45
CA ASP A 181 -10.63 16.92 -1.83
C ASP A 181 -11.54 15.69 -1.99
N GLU A 182 -11.10 14.53 -1.50
CA GLU A 182 -11.82 13.26 -1.53
C GLU A 182 -12.02 12.64 -2.92
N LYS A 183 -11.41 13.23 -3.96
CA LYS A 183 -11.50 12.72 -5.33
C LYS A 183 -10.27 11.90 -5.71
N VAL A 184 -10.46 11.03 -6.68
CA VAL A 184 -9.37 10.30 -7.34
C VAL A 184 -9.31 10.72 -8.79
N ARG A 185 -8.15 11.18 -9.24
CA ARG A 185 -7.94 11.62 -10.62
C ARG A 185 -7.02 10.67 -11.33
N ILE A 186 -7.43 10.25 -12.52
CA ILE A 186 -6.66 9.34 -13.36
C ILE A 186 -6.02 10.13 -14.49
N LEU A 187 -4.70 10.09 -14.58
CA LEU A 187 -3.92 10.67 -15.68
C LEU A 187 -3.52 9.59 -16.68
N ASN A 188 -3.49 9.97 -17.95
CA ASN A 188 -3.02 9.15 -19.07
C ASN A 188 -1.50 9.29 -19.27
N HIS A 189 -0.78 8.20 -19.51
CA HIS A 189 0.66 8.20 -19.80
C HIS A 189 1.12 8.94 -21.08
N VAL A 190 0.24 9.11 -22.08
CA VAL A 190 0.58 9.78 -23.35
C VAL A 190 0.58 11.29 -23.20
N THR A 191 -0.47 11.85 -22.57
CA THR A 191 -0.67 13.31 -22.50
C THR A 191 -0.48 13.88 -21.10
N TRP A 192 -0.46 13.02 -20.08
CA TRP A 192 -0.46 13.39 -18.66
C TRP A 192 -1.63 14.29 -18.24
N LYS A 193 -2.71 14.26 -19.05
CA LYS A 193 -3.97 14.95 -18.73
C LYS A 193 -4.92 14.02 -18.00
N LYS A 194 -5.78 14.63 -17.18
CA LYS A 194 -6.89 13.94 -16.50
C LYS A 194 -7.87 13.36 -17.52
N ILE A 195 -8.13 12.06 -17.42
CA ILE A 195 -9.14 11.36 -18.23
C ILE A 195 -10.38 10.96 -17.43
N ALA A 196 -10.25 10.83 -16.11
CA ALA A 196 -11.37 10.50 -15.24
C ALA A 196 -11.19 11.10 -13.85
N GLU A 197 -12.33 11.27 -13.18
CA GLU A 197 -12.44 11.72 -11.80
C GLU A 197 -13.45 10.82 -11.10
N PHE A 198 -13.03 10.16 -10.03
CA PHE A 198 -13.87 9.31 -9.19
C PHE A 198 -14.16 10.02 -7.88
N GLU A 199 -15.43 10.03 -7.50
CA GLU A 199 -15.93 10.64 -6.28
C GLU A 199 -16.50 9.57 -5.36
N HIS A 200 -16.47 9.80 -4.06
CA HIS A 200 -16.96 8.85 -3.05
C HIS A 200 -18.29 9.36 -2.48
N PRO A 201 -19.44 9.21 -3.17
CA PRO A 201 -20.71 9.76 -2.70
C PRO A 201 -21.22 9.03 -1.45
N PRO A 202 -21.69 9.74 -0.41
CA PRO A 202 -22.27 9.10 0.77
C PRO A 202 -23.63 8.43 0.49
N ASN A 203 -24.31 8.82 -0.59
CA ASN A 203 -25.58 8.23 -1.01
C ASN A 203 -25.41 7.60 -2.39
N ILE A 204 -25.49 6.27 -2.46
CA ILE A 204 -25.38 5.52 -3.71
C ILE A 204 -26.79 5.20 -4.19
N SER A 205 -27.25 5.89 -5.23
CA SER A 205 -28.54 5.65 -5.90
C SER A 205 -28.41 4.88 -7.21
N ASN A 206 -27.19 4.72 -7.74
CA ASN A 206 -26.95 4.10 -9.03
C ASN A 206 -27.06 2.57 -8.97
N SER A 207 -27.92 1.99 -9.82
CA SER A 207 -28.16 0.54 -9.89
C SER A 207 -27.02 -0.27 -10.52
N LYS A 208 -25.99 0.37 -11.10
CA LYS A 208 -24.90 -0.34 -11.81
C LYS A 208 -23.78 -0.87 -10.91
N SER A 209 -23.70 -0.41 -9.67
CA SER A 209 -22.65 -0.81 -8.73
C SER A 209 -23.21 -1.82 -7.72
N VAL A 210 -22.43 -2.86 -7.41
CA VAL A 210 -22.82 -3.85 -6.40
C VAL A 210 -22.30 -3.41 -5.05
N ILE A 211 -23.16 -3.43 -4.02
CA ILE A 211 -22.81 -3.01 -2.67
C ILE A 211 -22.82 -4.23 -1.78
N TYR A 212 -21.65 -4.62 -1.27
CA TYR A 212 -21.51 -5.71 -0.31
C TYR A 212 -21.36 -5.13 1.08
N LYS A 213 -22.27 -5.51 1.98
CA LYS A 213 -22.25 -5.09 3.38
C LYS A 213 -21.90 -6.27 4.27
N GLU A 214 -20.85 -6.11 5.07
CA GLU A 214 -20.51 -7.06 6.13
C GLU A 214 -21.59 -7.01 7.22
N VAL A 215 -22.15 -8.17 7.55
CA VAL A 215 -23.10 -8.35 8.63
C VAL A 215 -22.56 -9.40 9.59
N ASP A 216 -22.38 -9.03 10.86
CA ASP A 216 -22.07 -9.98 11.92
C ASP A 216 -23.35 -10.73 12.32
N THR A 217 -23.42 -12.01 11.95
CA THR A 217 -24.46 -12.91 12.43
C THR A 217 -24.01 -13.48 13.77
N ARG A 218 -24.53 -12.91 14.87
CA ARG A 218 -24.51 -13.61 16.16
C ARG A 218 -25.56 -14.73 16.07
N PRO A 219 -25.25 -15.99 16.43
CA PRO A 219 -26.30 -16.99 16.57
C PRO A 219 -27.26 -16.49 17.65
N THR A 220 -28.47 -16.10 17.25
CA THR A 220 -29.55 -15.86 18.20
C THR A 220 -29.87 -17.20 18.83
N LEU A 221 -29.63 -17.35 20.13
CA LEU A 221 -30.28 -18.40 20.91
C LEU A 221 -31.78 -18.23 20.68
N GLY A 222 -32.37 -19.11 19.86
CA GLY A 222 -33.80 -19.17 19.70
C GLY A 222 -34.41 -19.35 21.07
N ASN A 223 -35.42 -18.55 21.38
CA ASN A 223 -36.15 -18.60 22.65
C ASN A 223 -37.10 -19.81 22.71
N ASP A 224 -36.79 -20.89 21.99
CA ASP A 224 -37.59 -22.11 21.92
C ASP A 224 -36.92 -23.21 22.75
N GLY A 225 -37.48 -23.44 23.94
CA GLY A 225 -37.39 -24.71 24.64
C GLY A 225 -36.03 -25.07 25.26
N LEU A 226 -35.99 -25.03 26.59
CA LEU A 226 -34.90 -25.56 27.42
C LEU A 226 -34.53 -27.01 27.05
N SER A 227 -33.36 -27.22 26.45
CA SER A 227 -32.58 -28.45 26.66
C SER A 227 -31.08 -28.16 26.46
N LEU A 228 -30.35 -28.07 27.58
CA LEU A 228 -28.89 -28.03 27.59
C LEU A 228 -28.36 -29.41 27.15
N PRO A 229 -27.46 -29.51 26.14
CA PRO A 229 -26.78 -30.76 25.85
C PRO A 229 -25.77 -31.07 26.97
N PRO A 230 -25.48 -32.36 27.24
CA PRO A 230 -24.61 -32.75 28.33
C PRO A 230 -23.19 -32.24 28.12
N ILE A 231 -22.61 -31.71 29.20
CA ILE A 231 -21.24 -31.21 29.26
C ILE A 231 -20.29 -32.39 29.04
N GLY A 232 -19.72 -32.46 27.83
CA GLY A 232 -18.72 -33.44 27.44
C GLY A 232 -17.89 -32.92 26.27
N THR A 233 -16.69 -32.43 26.57
CA THR A 233 -15.54 -32.30 25.64
C THR A 233 -15.86 -31.88 24.21
N ALA A 234 -16.24 -30.60 24.02
CA ALA A 234 -16.08 -29.89 22.75
C ALA A 234 -15.66 -28.45 23.08
N GLY A 235 -14.42 -28.10 22.70
CA GLY A 235 -13.87 -26.77 22.90
C GLY A 235 -14.71 -25.68 22.24
N CYS A 236 -14.75 -24.51 22.89
CA CYS A 236 -15.38 -23.25 22.47
C CYS A 236 -15.59 -23.05 20.95
N SER A 237 -16.79 -23.37 20.44
CA SER A 237 -17.28 -22.84 19.15
C SER A 237 -18.63 -22.11 19.26
N LEU A 238 -19.22 -22.03 20.46
CA LEU A 238 -20.58 -21.49 20.67
C LEU A 238 -20.67 -19.95 20.58
N PHE A 239 -19.54 -19.25 20.41
CA PHE A 239 -19.47 -17.79 20.34
C PHE A 239 -18.72 -17.26 19.10
N SER A 240 -18.49 -18.09 18.07
CA SER A 240 -17.89 -17.59 16.83
C SER A 240 -18.91 -16.74 16.05
N SER A 241 -18.75 -15.41 16.08
CA SER A 241 -19.50 -14.51 15.20
C SER A 241 -19.08 -14.76 13.75
N HIS A 242 -19.93 -15.41 12.98
CA HIS A 242 -19.73 -15.54 11.54
C HIS A 242 -20.17 -14.24 10.86
N SER A 243 -19.22 -13.57 10.21
CA SER A 243 -19.54 -12.45 9.31
C SER A 243 -19.86 -13.00 7.94
N LYS A 244 -20.97 -12.53 7.38
CA LYS A 244 -21.36 -12.79 5.99
C LYS A 244 -21.49 -11.45 5.26
N TYR A 245 -21.40 -11.50 3.94
CA TYR A 245 -21.72 -10.35 3.10
C TYR A 245 -23.13 -10.47 2.56
N GLU A 246 -23.89 -9.39 2.68
CA GLU A 246 -25.20 -9.23 2.05
C GLU A 246 -25.08 -8.23 0.91
N ILE A 247 -25.78 -8.49 -0.20
CA ILE A 247 -25.83 -7.56 -1.33
C ILE A 247 -26.99 -6.59 -1.10
N CYS A 248 -26.66 -5.31 -0.95
CA CYS A 248 -27.66 -4.26 -0.76
C CYS A 248 -28.11 -3.68 -2.11
N GLN A 249 -29.41 -3.45 -2.26
CA GLN A 249 -29.98 -2.77 -3.41
C GLN A 249 -29.99 -1.25 -3.16
N PRO A 250 -29.59 -0.41 -4.14
CA PRO A 250 -29.72 1.04 -4.04
C PRO A 250 -31.17 1.49 -3.82
N PRO A 251 -31.42 2.60 -3.11
CA PRO A 251 -30.43 3.52 -2.55
C PRO A 251 -29.80 3.01 -1.24
N VAL A 252 -28.48 3.12 -1.12
CA VAL A 252 -27.73 2.80 0.11
C VAL A 252 -26.97 4.03 0.58
N GLN A 253 -27.09 4.34 1.87
CA GLN A 253 -26.29 5.37 2.52
C GLN A 253 -25.04 4.75 3.13
N VAL A 254 -23.88 5.18 2.65
CA VAL A 254 -22.57 4.78 3.17
C VAL A 254 -22.22 5.67 4.36
N PRO A 255 -21.82 5.10 5.51
CA PRO A 255 -21.40 5.88 6.67
C PRO A 255 -20.20 6.78 6.34
N ALA A 256 -20.37 8.09 6.54
CA ALA A 256 -19.33 9.09 6.39
C ALA A 256 -19.17 9.88 7.69
N VAL A 257 -17.93 10.06 8.12
CA VAL A 257 -17.55 10.84 9.29
C VAL A 257 -17.27 12.27 8.83
N LYS A 258 -18.08 13.22 9.26
CA LYS A 258 -17.81 14.64 8.99
C LYS A 258 -16.52 15.05 9.72
N PRO A 259 -15.54 15.65 9.03
CA PRO A 259 -14.35 16.17 9.69
C PRO A 259 -14.73 17.27 10.68
N ASP A 260 -14.10 17.24 11.85
CA ASP A 260 -14.15 18.33 12.79
C ASP A 260 -13.16 19.42 12.33
N PRO A 261 -13.61 20.65 11.99
CA PRO A 261 -12.74 21.70 11.49
C PRO A 261 -11.71 22.17 12.51
N ASP A 262 -11.98 22.01 13.81
CA ASP A 262 -11.08 22.45 14.89
C ASP A 262 -10.05 21.37 15.25
N ARG A 263 -10.22 20.15 14.72
CA ARG A 263 -9.31 19.04 14.95
C ARG A 263 -8.08 19.15 14.05
N ALA A 264 -6.91 19.24 14.67
CA ALA A 264 -5.64 19.12 13.96
C ALA A 264 -5.55 17.81 13.16
N ASN A 265 -5.10 17.91 11.91
CA ASN A 265 -4.94 16.78 10.96
C ASN A 265 -6.24 15.97 10.79
N PRO A 266 -7.30 16.56 10.21
CA PRO A 266 -8.55 15.85 9.97
C PRO A 266 -8.31 14.62 9.07
N LYS A 267 -9.04 13.53 9.36
CA LYS A 267 -9.02 12.31 8.54
C LYS A 267 -9.82 12.53 7.26
N LEU A 268 -9.18 13.19 6.30
CA LEU A 268 -9.76 13.61 5.02
C LEU A 268 -8.93 13.08 3.85
N GLY A 269 -9.60 12.90 2.71
CA GLY A 269 -8.98 12.59 1.43
C GLY A 269 -8.79 11.09 1.21
N VAL A 270 -8.36 10.76 -0.01
CA VAL A 270 -8.09 9.36 -0.37
C VAL A 270 -6.74 8.93 0.18
N GLY A 271 -6.78 8.15 1.27
CA GLY A 271 -5.59 7.74 2.01
C GLY A 271 -4.99 6.41 1.56
N LEU A 272 -5.78 5.55 0.91
CA LEU A 272 -5.28 4.29 0.32
C LEU A 272 -5.77 4.17 -1.12
N LEU A 273 -4.87 3.72 -1.99
CA LEU A 273 -5.12 3.56 -3.40
C LEU A 273 -4.23 2.43 -3.94
N ALA A 274 -4.80 1.48 -4.69
CA ALA A 274 -4.02 0.44 -5.36
C ALA A 274 -4.75 -0.12 -6.59
N PHE A 275 -4.01 -0.32 -7.69
CA PHE A 275 -4.50 -1.00 -8.88
C PHE A 275 -4.43 -2.52 -8.73
N SER A 276 -5.38 -3.23 -9.35
CA SER A 276 -5.32 -4.67 -9.52
C SER A 276 -4.23 -5.06 -10.53
N PRO A 277 -3.64 -6.27 -10.44
CA PRO A 277 -2.55 -6.70 -11.32
C PRO A 277 -2.96 -6.78 -12.80
N ASP A 278 -4.25 -7.01 -13.07
CA ASP A 278 -4.82 -7.06 -14.43
C ASP A 278 -5.14 -5.67 -15.01
N ASN A 279 -4.85 -4.58 -14.30
CA ASN A 279 -5.13 -3.19 -14.67
C ASN A 279 -6.61 -2.84 -14.85
N ARG A 280 -7.53 -3.74 -14.46
CA ARG A 280 -8.96 -3.53 -14.66
C ARG A 280 -9.59 -2.75 -13.52
N PHE A 281 -9.11 -2.97 -12.29
CA PHE A 281 -9.71 -2.41 -11.10
C PHE A 281 -8.77 -1.47 -10.36
N LEU A 282 -9.36 -0.47 -9.72
CA LEU A 282 -8.69 0.42 -8.79
C LEU A 282 -9.44 0.35 -7.46
N ALA A 283 -8.75 0.00 -6.37
CA ALA A 283 -9.31 0.04 -5.02
C ALA A 283 -8.91 1.34 -4.32
N THR A 284 -9.86 1.99 -3.66
CA THR A 284 -9.63 3.25 -2.93
C THR A 284 -10.32 3.23 -1.58
N ARG A 285 -9.75 3.93 -0.60
CA ARG A 285 -10.38 4.24 0.70
C ARG A 285 -10.28 5.74 0.98
N ASN A 286 -11.43 6.37 1.13
CA ASN A 286 -11.54 7.74 1.61
C ASN A 286 -11.45 7.74 3.14
N ASP A 287 -10.62 8.61 3.72
CA ASP A 287 -10.35 8.64 5.15
C ASP A 287 -11.57 9.06 5.99
N ASN A 288 -12.50 9.82 5.40
CA ASN A 288 -13.77 10.18 6.04
C ASN A 288 -14.83 9.05 5.95
N MET A 289 -14.61 8.02 5.13
CA MET A 289 -15.43 6.81 5.02
C MET A 289 -14.58 5.59 5.44
N PRO A 290 -14.15 5.52 6.72
CA PRO A 290 -13.09 4.60 7.13
C PRO A 290 -13.47 3.12 6.99
N ASN A 291 -14.77 2.81 6.94
CA ASN A 291 -15.30 1.45 6.86
C ASN A 291 -15.51 0.97 5.41
N THR A 292 -15.24 1.82 4.42
CA THR A 292 -15.66 1.55 3.04
C THR A 292 -14.47 1.46 2.10
N VAL A 293 -14.42 0.39 1.31
CA VAL A 293 -13.51 0.26 0.16
C VAL A 293 -14.32 0.37 -1.12
N TRP A 294 -13.86 1.25 -2.01
CA TRP A 294 -14.46 1.49 -3.31
C TRP A 294 -13.61 0.83 -4.37
N ILE A 295 -14.27 0.15 -5.31
CA ILE A 295 -13.62 -0.52 -6.43
C ILE A 295 -14.18 0.07 -7.72
N TRP A 296 -13.30 0.63 -8.53
CA TRP A 296 -13.60 1.27 -9.81
C TRP A 296 -13.20 0.35 -10.95
N ASP A 297 -14.02 0.26 -12.00
CA ASP A 297 -13.61 -0.33 -13.28
C ASP A 297 -12.91 0.76 -14.09
N VAL A 298 -11.59 0.59 -14.28
CA VAL A 298 -10.71 1.56 -14.94
C VAL A 298 -10.92 1.60 -16.44
N GLN A 299 -11.37 0.49 -17.05
CA GLN A 299 -11.68 0.47 -18.48
C GLN A 299 -12.99 1.21 -18.78
N LYS A 300 -13.97 1.06 -17.89
CA LYS A 300 -15.29 1.71 -18.01
C LYS A 300 -15.34 3.10 -17.37
N LEU A 301 -14.30 3.49 -16.64
CA LEU A 301 -14.22 4.73 -15.87
C LEU A 301 -15.44 4.94 -14.97
N SER A 302 -15.86 3.89 -14.27
CA SER A 302 -17.09 3.89 -13.47
C SER A 302 -16.95 3.10 -12.17
N GLN A 303 -17.74 3.47 -11.16
CA GLN A 303 -17.88 2.71 -9.93
C GLN A 303 -18.38 1.29 -10.21
N PHE A 304 -17.65 0.28 -9.72
CA PHE A 304 -17.98 -1.12 -9.92
C PHE A 304 -18.56 -1.77 -8.65
N VAL A 305 -17.83 -1.68 -7.54
CA VAL A 305 -18.21 -2.30 -6.27
C VAL A 305 -17.94 -1.37 -5.10
N VAL A 306 -18.79 -1.45 -4.07
CA VAL A 306 -18.56 -0.84 -2.76
C VAL A 306 -18.61 -1.93 -1.69
N LEU A 307 -17.57 -1.98 -0.86
CA LEU A 307 -17.43 -2.93 0.25
C LEU A 307 -17.56 -2.17 1.56
N GLU A 308 -18.66 -2.35 2.28
CA GLU A 308 -18.92 -1.76 3.60
C GLU A 308 -18.57 -2.79 4.69
N GLN A 309 -17.58 -2.48 5.53
CA GLN A 309 -17.15 -3.29 6.66
C GLN A 309 -17.79 -2.80 7.97
N VAL A 310 -17.97 -3.70 8.94
CA VAL A 310 -18.43 -3.36 10.29
C VAL A 310 -17.39 -2.49 11.02
N SER A 311 -16.10 -2.73 10.77
CA SER A 311 -14.98 -2.01 11.38
C SER A 311 -14.15 -1.24 10.35
N ALA A 312 -13.47 -0.19 10.82
CA ALA A 312 -12.61 0.65 9.97
C ALA A 312 -11.52 -0.17 9.26
N VAL A 313 -11.41 0.00 7.94
CA VAL A 313 -10.41 -0.65 7.11
C VAL A 313 -9.03 -0.07 7.41
N ARG A 314 -8.11 -0.93 7.82
CA ARG A 314 -6.73 -0.58 8.15
C ARG A 314 -5.82 -0.63 6.94
N SER A 315 -5.97 -1.67 6.14
CA SER A 315 -5.18 -1.89 4.93
C SER A 315 -5.94 -2.77 3.94
N PHE A 316 -5.58 -2.64 2.68
CA PHE A 316 -5.95 -3.60 1.63
C PHE A 316 -4.77 -3.81 0.69
N GLN A 317 -4.66 -5.01 0.11
CA GLN A 317 -3.71 -5.29 -0.96
C GLN A 317 -4.31 -6.24 -1.98
N TRP A 318 -4.05 -5.95 -3.25
CA TRP A 318 -4.35 -6.87 -4.33
C TRP A 318 -3.40 -8.06 -4.29
N ASP A 319 -3.93 -9.23 -4.56
CA ASP A 319 -3.17 -10.40 -4.98
C ASP A 319 -2.32 -10.00 -6.20
N PRO A 320 -1.00 -10.29 -6.20
CA PRO A 320 -0.10 -9.88 -7.28
C PRO A 320 -0.35 -10.63 -8.59
N CYS A 321 -1.05 -11.76 -8.57
CA CYS A 321 -1.29 -12.61 -9.73
C CYS A 321 -2.74 -12.58 -10.23
N ARG A 322 -3.72 -12.24 -9.37
CA ARG A 322 -5.15 -12.32 -9.68
C ARG A 322 -5.89 -11.06 -9.26
N ALA A 323 -7.02 -10.76 -9.90
CA ALA A 323 -7.91 -9.65 -9.50
C ALA A 323 -8.70 -9.99 -8.23
N ARG A 324 -7.97 -10.16 -7.12
CA ARG A 324 -8.50 -10.50 -5.81
C ARG A 324 -7.92 -9.55 -4.77
N LEU A 325 -8.77 -8.92 -3.98
CA LEU A 325 -8.38 -7.94 -2.97
C LEU A 325 -8.47 -8.55 -1.58
N ALA A 326 -7.41 -8.46 -0.79
CA ALA A 326 -7.45 -8.76 0.64
C ALA A 326 -7.59 -7.48 1.45
N ILE A 327 -8.41 -7.52 2.50
CA ILE A 327 -8.71 -6.38 3.38
C ILE A 327 -8.58 -6.83 4.84
N CYS A 328 -8.03 -5.97 5.68
CA CYS A 328 -8.04 -6.13 7.14
C CYS A 328 -8.59 -4.90 7.85
N THR A 329 -9.31 -5.13 8.95
CA THR A 329 -10.01 -4.08 9.73
C THR A 329 -9.48 -3.95 11.16
N GLY A 330 -8.42 -4.68 11.52
CA GLY A 330 -7.97 -4.80 12.92
C GLY A 330 -8.77 -5.80 13.75
N SER A 331 -9.76 -6.48 13.14
CA SER A 331 -10.41 -7.65 13.72
C SER A 331 -9.53 -8.91 13.60
N ASN A 332 -10.01 -10.04 14.11
CA ASN A 332 -9.41 -11.36 13.89
C ASN A 332 -9.81 -12.01 12.56
N LYS A 333 -10.34 -11.21 11.63
CA LYS A 333 -10.83 -11.67 10.33
C LYS A 333 -10.04 -11.05 9.19
N VAL A 334 -9.97 -11.78 8.09
CA VAL A 334 -9.48 -11.32 6.79
C VAL A 334 -10.64 -11.38 5.82
N TYR A 335 -10.79 -10.34 5.01
CA TYR A 335 -11.83 -10.27 4.00
C TYR A 335 -11.20 -10.35 2.62
N LEU A 336 -11.81 -11.13 1.74
CA LEU A 336 -11.40 -11.24 0.36
C LEU A 336 -12.53 -10.78 -0.56
N TRP A 337 -12.19 -10.06 -1.61
CA TRP A 337 -13.09 -9.75 -2.72
C TRP A 337 -12.48 -10.22 -4.03
N SER A 338 -13.31 -10.72 -4.92
CA SER A 338 -12.98 -10.91 -6.34
C SER A 338 -14.24 -10.62 -7.17
N PRO A 339 -14.15 -10.55 -8.51
CA PRO A 339 -15.33 -10.48 -9.37
C PRO A 339 -16.34 -11.61 -9.14
N SER A 340 -15.93 -12.73 -8.53
CA SER A 340 -16.80 -13.86 -8.21
C SER A 340 -17.59 -13.68 -6.90
N GLY A 341 -17.23 -12.70 -6.06
CA GLY A 341 -17.91 -12.42 -4.78
C GLY A 341 -16.97 -12.05 -3.63
N CYS A 342 -17.55 -11.97 -2.43
CA CYS A 342 -16.85 -11.66 -1.19
C CYS A 342 -16.74 -12.87 -0.27
N LEU A 343 -15.68 -12.92 0.53
CA LEU A 343 -15.45 -13.91 1.58
C LEU A 343 -14.99 -13.20 2.86
N SER A 344 -15.38 -13.73 4.01
CA SER A 344 -14.82 -13.38 5.30
C SER A 344 -14.29 -14.64 5.97
N VAL A 345 -13.04 -14.62 6.42
CA VAL A 345 -12.36 -15.77 7.03
C VAL A 345 -11.82 -15.35 8.38
N GLN A 346 -12.17 -16.09 9.43
CA GLN A 346 -11.60 -15.91 10.75
C GLN A 346 -10.21 -16.59 10.80
N VAL A 347 -9.23 -15.90 11.37
CA VAL A 347 -7.88 -16.45 11.57
C VAL A 347 -7.93 -17.44 12.74
N PRO A 348 -7.56 -18.73 12.55
CA PRO A 348 -7.72 -19.78 13.56
C PRO A 348 -6.55 -19.78 14.56
N ILE A 349 -6.32 -18.66 15.22
CA ILE A 349 -5.29 -18.53 16.27
C ILE A 349 -5.98 -18.43 17.63
N GLU A 350 -5.52 -19.23 18.59
CA GLU A 350 -5.96 -19.13 19.97
C GLU A 350 -5.50 -17.80 20.59
N GLY A 351 -6.45 -17.01 21.09
CA GLY A 351 -6.19 -15.71 21.71
C GLY A 351 -6.61 -14.50 20.86
N SER A 352 -6.14 -13.30 21.24
CA SER A 352 -6.51 -12.05 20.60
C SER A 352 -5.59 -11.69 19.42
N PHE A 353 -5.73 -12.40 18.30
CA PHE A 353 -5.01 -12.04 17.07
C PHE A 353 -5.76 -10.95 16.31
N GLN A 354 -5.20 -9.74 16.26
CA GLN A 354 -5.74 -8.62 15.47
C GLN A 354 -4.93 -8.43 14.19
N VAL A 355 -5.58 -8.50 13.04
CA VAL A 355 -4.93 -8.32 11.74
C VAL A 355 -4.75 -6.82 11.46
N LEU A 356 -3.54 -6.32 11.71
CA LEU A 356 -3.20 -4.90 11.53
C LEU A 356 -2.68 -4.60 10.12
N SER A 357 -1.97 -5.54 9.51
CA SER A 357 -1.51 -5.46 8.13
C SER A 357 -1.44 -6.85 7.49
N LEU A 358 -1.41 -6.88 6.17
CA LEU A 358 -1.34 -8.09 5.37
C LEU A 358 -0.35 -7.89 4.22
N PHE A 359 0.32 -8.97 3.81
CA PHE A 359 1.28 -8.97 2.71
C PHE A 359 1.10 -10.23 1.87
N TRP A 360 0.81 -10.06 0.59
CA TRP A 360 0.77 -11.19 -0.34
C TRP A 360 2.18 -11.70 -0.64
N HIS A 361 2.31 -13.02 -0.72
CA HIS A 361 3.46 -13.62 -1.37
C HIS A 361 3.37 -13.39 -2.89
N PHE A 362 4.52 -13.24 -3.58
CA PHE A 362 4.57 -12.85 -4.99
C PHE A 362 3.84 -13.81 -5.94
N ASN A 363 3.61 -15.06 -5.53
CA ASN A 363 2.88 -16.06 -6.30
C ASN A 363 1.35 -16.02 -6.11
N GLY A 364 0.84 -15.19 -5.18
CA GLY A 364 -0.60 -15.07 -4.91
C GLY A 364 -1.25 -16.26 -4.18
N ASN A 365 -0.49 -17.28 -3.78
CA ASN A 365 -1.02 -18.49 -3.12
C ASN A 365 -0.96 -18.41 -1.59
N SER A 366 -0.24 -17.44 -1.05
CA SER A 366 -0.08 -17.28 0.39
C SER A 366 -0.08 -15.81 0.76
N LEU A 367 -0.50 -15.52 1.99
CA LEU A 367 -0.49 -14.19 2.55
C LEU A 367 0.01 -14.23 3.99
N VAL A 368 0.82 -13.26 4.38
CA VAL A 368 1.28 -13.06 5.74
C VAL A 368 0.38 -12.02 6.40
N LEU A 369 -0.16 -12.35 7.57
CA LEU A 369 -0.91 -11.45 8.43
C LEU A 369 -0.03 -11.03 9.60
N LEU A 370 0.05 -9.73 9.86
CA LEU A 370 0.79 -9.20 10.99
C LEU A 370 -0.17 -8.62 12.02
N SER A 371 0.04 -9.03 13.26
CA SER A 371 -0.48 -8.40 14.46
C SER A 371 0.61 -7.55 15.11
N LYS A 372 0.32 -7.01 16.30
CA LYS A 372 1.27 -6.19 17.05
C LYS A 372 2.56 -6.96 17.40
N ASP A 373 2.39 -8.19 17.90
CA ASP A 373 3.49 -9.00 18.45
C ASP A 373 3.54 -10.41 17.83
N GLN A 374 2.67 -10.71 16.86
CA GLN A 374 2.52 -12.04 16.26
C GLN A 374 2.38 -11.93 14.74
N MET A 375 2.76 -12.99 14.03
CA MET A 375 2.48 -13.14 12.60
C MET A 375 1.83 -14.49 12.30
N CYS A 376 1.00 -14.53 11.25
CA CYS A 376 0.37 -15.73 10.75
C CYS A 376 0.63 -15.83 9.25
N VAL A 377 0.92 -17.03 8.74
CA VAL A 377 1.00 -17.28 7.30
C VAL A 377 -0.22 -18.10 6.89
N CYS A 378 -1.04 -17.57 6.00
CA CYS A 378 -2.21 -18.25 5.47
C CYS A 378 -1.89 -18.77 4.07
N TYR A 379 -2.15 -20.06 3.86
CA TYR A 379 -2.07 -20.71 2.57
C TYR A 379 -3.49 -20.83 1.99
N LEU A 380 -3.63 -20.48 0.72
CA LEU A 380 -4.89 -20.66 0.02
C LEU A 380 -4.85 -22.03 -0.65
N GLU A 381 -5.90 -22.83 -0.46
CA GLU A 381 -6.00 -24.13 -1.12
C GLU A 381 -5.94 -23.93 -2.64
N THR A 382 -4.89 -24.49 -3.25
CA THR A 382 -4.81 -24.66 -4.69
C THR A 382 -5.57 -25.93 -5.04
N THR A 383 -6.50 -25.83 -5.98
CA THR A 383 -7.33 -26.94 -6.49
C THR A 383 -6.55 -28.12 -7.10
N GLU A 384 -5.21 -28.06 -7.09
CA GLU A 384 -4.33 -29.13 -7.57
C GLU A 384 -3.99 -30.19 -6.51
N ALA A 385 -4.27 -29.94 -5.22
CA ALA A 385 -3.92 -30.88 -4.14
C ALA A 385 -4.95 -32.02 -3.93
N SER A 386 -6.05 -32.08 -4.69
CA SER A 386 -7.10 -33.10 -4.52
C SER A 386 -7.02 -34.28 -5.49
N LYS A 387 -5.83 -34.55 -6.06
CA LYS A 387 -5.57 -35.75 -6.86
C LYS A 387 -4.32 -36.48 -6.39
N HIS A 388 -4.36 -37.09 -5.21
CA HIS A 388 -3.51 -38.24 -4.88
C HIS A 388 -4.23 -39.21 -3.96
#